data_AF-A0A353QYI9-F1
#
_entry.id   AF-A0A353QYI9-F1
#
_cell.length_a   1.000
_cell.length_b   1.000
_cell.length_c   1.000
_cell.angle_alpha   90.00
_cell.angle_beta   90.00
_cell.angle_gamma   90.00
#
_symmetry.space_group_name_H-M   'P 1'
#
loop_
_entity.id
_entity.type
_entity.pdbx_description
1 polymer ?
#
loop_
_entity_poly.entity_id
_entity_poly.type
_entity_poly.pdbx_seq_one_letter_code
_entity_poly.pdbx_strand_id
1 'polypeptide(L)'
;MITLDTNLTLYPGLYYYLPMVKNSNSKAYSAIDQYSDAQAAKGTKIGQHGQIIQSAENTQDADAASKVKNVPTDAATLIETLKLEMPESKLAILKLIPHSELLQFLSLLNKEQLLSGLKLFTKEKLLQFVGNLSKEQLLKMLTKMYISTDQILEHFSIKELNHFLSSKKIEKSNMLKIFQSLSKTELSQIAEAATGVPQGNKTQTQLFKVIGDLSTAQITDGIKGLEYKKMRGIVSEMLKEDSSLYMEFTQQSLFKQTINFPKSSLVEGMGTIDNDELIKFLDKLPDNFLALVTTQMDTDTLAQILVNDYQNLLSQISA
;
A
#
# COMPACT_ATOMS: atom_id res chain seq x y z
N MET A 1 -12.49 -0.39 16.77
CA MET A 1 -13.19 -1.59 16.26
C MET A 1 -12.62 -1.87 14.87
N ILE A 2 -11.86 -2.96 14.73
CA ILE A 2 -11.21 -3.35 13.48
C ILE A 2 -12.23 -4.19 12.70
N THR A 3 -12.80 -3.63 11.63
CA THR A 3 -13.63 -4.40 10.69
C THR A 3 -12.70 -5.00 9.64
N LEU A 4 -12.60 -6.32 9.62
CA LEU A 4 -11.87 -7.11 8.63
C LEU A 4 -12.87 -7.71 7.65
N ASP A 5 -12.46 -7.88 6.40
CA ASP A 5 -13.27 -8.53 5.38
C ASP A 5 -13.24 -10.04 5.59
N THR A 6 -14.35 -10.60 6.11
CA THR A 6 -14.51 -12.04 6.32
C THR A 6 -14.96 -12.78 5.06
N ASN A 7 -15.27 -12.06 3.96
CA ASN A 7 -15.67 -12.64 2.67
C ASN A 7 -14.48 -12.79 1.72
N LEU A 8 -13.41 -13.39 2.23
CA LEU A 8 -12.32 -13.90 1.39
C LEU A 8 -12.82 -15.11 0.59
N THR A 9 -13.45 -14.87 -0.57
CA THR A 9 -13.28 -15.80 -1.70
C THR A 9 -11.81 -15.73 -2.12
N LEU A 10 -11.01 -16.56 -1.47
CA LEU A 10 -9.60 -16.76 -1.73
C LEU A 10 -9.45 -17.20 -3.20
N TYR A 11 -8.83 -16.36 -4.02
CA TYR A 11 -8.45 -16.75 -5.39
C TYR A 11 -7.51 -17.97 -5.33
N PRO A 12 -7.54 -18.87 -6.34
CA PRO A 12 -6.73 -20.08 -6.37
C PRO A 12 -5.26 -19.68 -6.44
N GLY A 13 -4.59 -19.76 -5.30
CA GLY A 13 -3.28 -19.14 -5.02
C GLY A 13 -3.13 -18.74 -3.55
N LEU A 14 -4.24 -18.59 -2.83
CA LEU A 14 -4.33 -18.48 -1.38
C LEU A 14 -5.15 -19.67 -0.84
N TYR A 15 -4.57 -20.86 -0.92
CA TYR A 15 -4.98 -22.16 -0.36
C TYR A 15 -6.49 -22.44 -0.15
N TYR A 16 -7.02 -23.27 -1.05
CA TYR A 16 -8.17 -24.14 -0.77
C TYR A 16 -7.91 -24.99 0.50
N TYR A 17 -8.98 -25.23 1.27
CA TYR A 17 -9.10 -26.12 2.45
C TYR A 17 -8.82 -25.54 3.85
N LEU A 18 -9.73 -24.69 4.33
CA LEU A 18 -10.15 -24.70 5.74
C LEU A 18 -11.65 -25.03 5.74
N PRO A 19 -12.04 -26.33 5.73
CA PRO A 19 -12.13 -27.07 6.99
C PRO A 19 -11.81 -28.57 6.89
N MET A 20 -11.58 -29.18 8.05
CA MET A 20 -11.41 -30.63 8.32
C MET A 20 -10.04 -31.24 8.05
N VAL A 21 -9.14 -31.19 9.04
CA VAL A 21 -8.45 -32.39 9.55
C VAL A 21 -8.18 -32.20 11.05
N LYS A 22 -9.17 -32.52 11.91
CA LYS A 22 -8.82 -33.06 13.23
C LYS A 22 -8.33 -34.49 12.99
N ASN A 23 -7.17 -34.84 13.55
CA ASN A 23 -6.37 -36.09 13.43
C ASN A 23 -5.35 -36.05 12.29
N SER A 24 -4.06 -35.85 12.54
CA SER A 24 -3.22 -36.84 13.26
C SER A 24 -1.90 -36.21 13.71
N ASN A 25 -1.89 -35.47 14.83
CA ASN A 25 -0.75 -35.27 15.75
C ASN A 25 -1.17 -34.32 16.88
N SER A 26 -2.09 -34.79 17.72
CA SER A 26 -2.73 -33.99 18.78
C SER A 26 -1.74 -33.39 19.80
N LYS A 27 -0.50 -33.89 19.90
CA LYS A 27 0.49 -33.45 20.89
C LYS A 27 1.14 -32.11 20.56
N ALA A 28 1.48 -31.86 19.30
CA ALA A 28 2.07 -30.58 18.89
C ALA A 28 1.05 -29.44 19.00
N TYR A 29 -0.19 -29.69 18.57
CA TYR A 29 -1.28 -28.72 18.68
C TYR A 29 -1.72 -28.47 20.14
N SER A 30 -1.72 -29.50 21.00
CA SER A 30 -2.01 -29.29 22.43
C SER A 30 -0.91 -28.50 23.15
N ALA A 31 0.35 -28.64 22.74
CA ALA A 31 1.46 -27.86 23.29
C ALA A 31 1.38 -26.38 22.87
N ILE A 32 0.93 -26.11 21.64
CA ILE A 32 0.66 -24.77 21.12
C ILE A 32 -0.47 -24.09 21.90
N ASP A 33 -1.58 -24.80 22.15
CA ASP A 33 -2.72 -24.28 22.93
C ASP A 33 -2.31 -23.98 24.39
N GLN A 34 -1.52 -24.87 25.02
CA GLN A 34 -1.01 -24.67 26.39
C GLN A 34 -0.05 -23.48 26.53
N TYR A 35 0.76 -23.17 25.50
CA TYR A 35 1.63 -22.01 25.52
C TYR A 35 0.84 -20.69 25.44
N SER A 36 -0.20 -20.65 24.59
CA SER A 36 -1.07 -19.48 24.47
C SER A 36 -1.76 -19.15 25.79
N ASP A 37 -2.25 -20.15 26.50
CA ASP A 37 -2.91 -19.99 27.81
C ASP A 37 -1.91 -19.58 28.92
N ALA A 38 -0.68 -20.10 28.89
CA ALA A 38 0.36 -19.77 29.88
C ALA A 38 0.91 -18.34 29.75
N GLN A 39 0.99 -17.80 28.53
CA GLN A 39 1.42 -16.42 28.27
C GLN A 39 0.30 -15.40 28.48
N ALA A 40 -0.97 -15.78 28.24
CA ALA A 40 -2.11 -14.93 28.58
C ALA A 40 -2.28 -14.73 30.11
N ALA A 41 -1.86 -15.72 30.92
CA ALA A 41 -1.94 -15.68 32.38
C ALA A 41 -0.81 -14.86 33.05
N LYS A 42 0.31 -14.62 32.36
CA LYS A 42 1.44 -13.86 32.88
C LYS A 42 1.52 -12.52 32.15
N GLY A 43 0.94 -11.48 32.76
CA GLY A 43 1.14 -10.11 32.31
C GLY A 43 2.61 -9.72 32.38
N THR A 44 3.32 -9.81 31.25
CA THR A 44 4.77 -9.58 31.21
C THR A 44 5.07 -8.08 31.11
N LYS A 45 5.64 -7.51 32.18
CA LYS A 45 6.33 -6.21 32.15
C LYS A 45 7.73 -6.42 31.58
N ILE A 46 8.09 -5.66 30.54
CA ILE A 46 9.40 -5.71 29.88
C ILE A 46 10.27 -4.55 30.39
N GLY A 47 11.47 -4.85 30.91
CA GLY A 47 12.50 -3.88 31.26
C GLY A 47 13.42 -3.53 30.09
N GLN A 48 14.01 -2.33 30.11
CA GLN A 48 14.96 -1.86 29.10
C GLN A 48 16.21 -2.76 29.10
N HIS A 49 16.58 -3.30 27.94
CA HIS A 49 17.65 -4.30 27.68
C HIS A 49 17.27 -5.79 27.73
N GLY A 50 16.00 -6.15 27.53
CA GLY A 50 15.65 -7.48 27.01
C GLY A 50 16.06 -8.69 27.87
N GLN A 51 16.42 -8.49 29.13
CA GLN A 51 16.63 -9.58 30.09
C GLN A 51 15.34 -9.85 30.85
N ILE A 52 14.83 -11.08 30.74
CA ILE A 52 13.80 -11.60 31.65
C ILE A 52 14.50 -11.91 32.97
N ILE A 53 14.27 -11.07 33.99
CA ILE A 53 14.68 -11.38 35.37
C ILE A 53 13.67 -12.39 35.93
N GLN A 54 14.09 -13.65 36.08
CA GLN A 54 13.29 -14.67 36.76
C GLN A 54 13.28 -14.39 38.27
N SER A 55 12.08 -14.29 38.85
CA SER A 55 11.88 -14.43 40.29
C SER A 55 11.97 -15.92 40.64
N ALA A 56 12.96 -16.30 41.43
CA ALA A 56 13.13 -17.66 41.89
C ALA A 56 12.09 -18.01 42.95
N GLU A 57 11.26 -19.01 42.69
CA GLU A 57 10.63 -19.82 43.73
C GLU A 57 11.02 -21.28 43.51
N ASN A 58 11.74 -21.81 44.50
CA ASN A 58 12.11 -23.20 44.65
C ASN A 58 10.87 -24.06 44.89
N THR A 59 10.64 -25.06 44.06
CA THR A 59 10.04 -26.32 44.52
C THR A 59 10.70 -27.47 43.77
N GLN A 60 11.28 -28.37 44.55
CA GLN A 60 11.85 -29.63 44.14
C GLN A 60 10.75 -30.52 43.56
N ASP A 61 10.92 -30.98 42.32
CA ASP A 61 10.37 -32.25 41.87
C ASP A 61 11.38 -32.90 40.93
N ALA A 62 12.16 -33.81 41.52
CA ALA A 62 13.12 -34.66 40.85
C ALA A 62 12.38 -35.88 40.29
N ASP A 63 11.77 -35.75 39.10
CA ASP A 63 11.37 -36.91 38.26
C ASP A 63 10.93 -36.54 36.83
N ALA A 64 11.59 -35.54 36.21
CA ALA A 64 11.39 -35.19 34.79
C ALA A 64 12.65 -35.38 33.92
N ALA A 65 13.64 -36.12 34.42
CA ALA A 65 14.90 -36.39 33.72
C ALA A 65 14.85 -37.61 32.80
N SER A 66 13.89 -37.67 31.86
CA SER A 66 13.97 -38.59 30.71
C SER A 66 12.95 -38.27 29.61
N LYS A 67 13.10 -37.11 28.96
CA LYS A 67 12.58 -36.85 27.61
C LYS A 67 13.25 -35.61 27.01
N VAL A 68 14.58 -35.65 26.89
CA VAL A 68 15.28 -34.72 25.99
C VAL A 68 14.96 -35.20 24.58
N LYS A 69 13.83 -34.74 24.02
CA LYS A 69 13.61 -34.83 22.59
C LYS A 69 14.64 -33.92 21.94
N ASN A 70 15.39 -34.47 20.98
CA ASN A 70 16.41 -33.76 20.22
C ASN A 70 15.80 -32.51 19.59
N VAL A 71 16.05 -31.33 20.17
CA VAL A 71 15.75 -30.06 19.51
C VAL A 71 16.65 -30.01 18.26
N PRO A 72 16.09 -29.87 17.05
CA PRO A 72 16.90 -29.83 15.84
C PRO A 72 17.94 -28.71 15.93
N THR A 73 19.22 -29.08 15.74
CA THR A 73 20.36 -28.14 15.82
C THR A 73 20.73 -27.55 14.47
N ASP A 74 20.12 -28.03 13.38
CA ASP A 74 20.36 -27.56 12.01
C ASP A 74 19.03 -27.32 11.27
N ALA A 75 19.07 -26.41 10.30
CA ALA A 75 17.89 -25.94 9.59
C ALA A 75 17.21 -27.06 8.79
N ALA A 76 17.97 -27.95 8.14
CA ALA A 76 17.40 -29.03 7.31
C ALA A 76 16.59 -30.02 8.15
N THR A 77 17.14 -30.45 9.29
CA THR A 77 16.43 -31.33 10.24
C THR A 77 15.19 -30.65 10.81
N LEU A 78 15.25 -29.33 11.06
CA LEU A 78 14.11 -28.56 11.56
C LEU A 78 12.98 -28.49 10.53
N ILE A 79 13.30 -28.25 9.26
CA ILE A 79 12.33 -28.19 8.16
C ILE A 79 11.57 -29.51 8.05
N GLU A 80 12.27 -30.64 8.08
CA GLU A 80 11.64 -31.96 8.01
C GLU A 80 10.78 -32.25 9.26
N THR A 81 11.34 -31.99 10.45
CA THR A 81 10.70 -32.34 11.73
C THR A 81 9.42 -31.54 11.96
N LEU A 82 9.45 -30.23 11.71
CA LEU A 82 8.30 -29.35 11.89
C LEU A 82 7.45 -29.21 10.62
N LYS A 83 7.86 -29.84 9.53
CA LYS A 83 7.23 -29.73 8.20
C LYS A 83 7.07 -28.27 7.80
N LEU A 84 8.16 -27.50 7.87
CA LEU A 84 8.12 -26.06 7.62
C LEU A 84 7.72 -25.72 6.18
N GLU A 85 7.78 -26.66 5.23
CA GLU A 85 7.21 -26.45 3.89
C GLU A 85 5.68 -26.31 3.88
N MET A 86 5.01 -26.77 4.94
CA MET A 86 3.56 -26.65 5.09
C MET A 86 3.20 -25.27 5.64
N PRO A 87 2.33 -24.49 4.94
CA PRO A 87 1.91 -23.18 5.41
C PRO A 87 1.27 -23.20 6.81
N GLU A 88 0.53 -24.26 7.13
CA GLU A 88 -0.13 -24.42 8.43
C GLU A 88 0.89 -24.59 9.56
N SER A 89 1.96 -25.34 9.31
CA SER A 89 3.07 -25.51 10.26
C SER A 89 3.81 -24.20 10.49
N LYS A 90 4.15 -23.46 9.41
CA LYS A 90 4.76 -22.13 9.54
C LYS A 90 3.87 -21.22 10.37
N LEU A 91 2.58 -21.15 10.03
CA LEU A 91 1.62 -20.28 10.72
C LEU A 91 1.49 -20.61 12.20
N ALA A 92 1.44 -21.89 12.55
CA ALA A 92 1.33 -22.34 13.93
C ALA A 92 2.51 -21.86 14.79
N ILE A 93 3.73 -21.91 14.24
CA ILE A 93 4.95 -21.44 14.92
C ILE A 93 4.98 -19.91 14.96
N LEU A 94 4.71 -19.24 13.85
CA LEU A 94 4.75 -17.79 13.73
C LEU A 94 3.73 -17.10 14.65
N LYS A 95 2.60 -17.74 14.96
CA LYS A 95 1.64 -17.24 15.96
C LYS A 95 2.18 -17.16 17.39
N LEU A 96 3.26 -17.87 17.69
CA LEU A 96 3.91 -17.88 19.01
C LEU A 96 4.99 -16.80 19.12
N ILE A 97 5.32 -16.14 18.01
CA ILE A 97 6.35 -15.10 17.93
C ILE A 97 5.71 -13.74 18.26
N PRO A 98 6.34 -12.92 19.13
CA PRO A 98 5.86 -11.59 19.46
C PRO A 98 5.70 -10.67 18.24
N HIS A 99 4.71 -9.77 18.30
CA HIS A 99 4.43 -8.80 17.25
C HIS A 99 5.68 -8.04 16.77
N SER A 100 6.51 -7.54 17.69
CA SER A 100 7.70 -6.76 17.36
C SER A 100 8.73 -7.54 16.53
N GLU A 101 8.77 -8.85 16.67
CA GLU A 101 9.67 -9.74 15.94
C GLU A 101 9.06 -10.16 14.60
N LEU A 102 7.75 -10.40 14.55
CA LEU A 102 7.01 -10.58 13.30
C LEU A 102 7.16 -9.36 12.36
N LEU A 103 7.25 -8.14 12.90
CA LEU A 103 7.55 -6.95 12.12
C LEU A 103 8.96 -6.98 11.51
N GLN A 104 9.94 -7.45 12.26
CA GLN A 104 11.31 -7.61 11.74
C GLN A 104 11.33 -8.62 10.60
N PHE A 105 10.52 -9.66 10.69
CA PHE A 105 10.40 -10.68 9.65
C PHE A 105 9.82 -10.13 8.34
N LEU A 106 8.96 -9.12 8.41
CA LEU A 106 8.47 -8.45 7.20
C LEU A 106 9.61 -7.81 6.38
N SER A 107 10.70 -7.37 7.02
CA SER A 107 11.86 -6.79 6.30
C SER A 107 12.58 -7.80 5.41
N LEU A 108 12.38 -9.09 5.66
CA LEU A 108 12.94 -10.20 4.88
C LEU A 108 12.04 -10.60 3.70
N LEU A 109 10.84 -10.02 3.61
CA LEU A 109 9.90 -10.28 2.53
C LEU A 109 10.19 -9.38 1.33
N ASN A 110 10.03 -9.95 0.14
CA ASN A 110 10.10 -9.20 -1.10
C ASN A 110 8.84 -8.33 -1.30
N LYS A 111 8.89 -7.47 -2.32
CA LYS A 111 7.81 -6.52 -2.62
C LYS A 111 6.45 -7.17 -2.78
N GLU A 112 6.39 -8.26 -3.53
CA GLU A 112 5.13 -8.94 -3.86
C GLU A 112 4.50 -9.59 -2.62
N GLN A 113 5.32 -10.15 -1.74
CA GLN A 113 4.89 -10.73 -0.47
C GLN A 113 4.33 -9.66 0.47
N LEU A 114 4.96 -8.48 0.53
CA LEU A 114 4.43 -7.33 1.29
C LEU A 114 3.10 -6.85 0.71
N LEU A 115 2.99 -6.72 -0.62
CA LEU A 115 1.74 -6.34 -1.29
C LEU A 115 0.62 -7.37 -1.07
N SER A 116 0.96 -8.66 -1.01
CA SER A 116 0.02 -9.73 -0.65
C SER A 116 -0.58 -9.48 0.73
N GLY A 117 0.23 -9.07 1.71
CA GLY A 117 -0.26 -8.71 3.04
C GLY A 117 -1.25 -7.54 3.04
N LEU A 118 -1.10 -6.57 2.13
CA LEU A 118 -2.05 -5.46 2.03
C LEU A 118 -3.46 -5.92 1.62
N LYS A 119 -3.59 -7.07 0.95
CA LYS A 119 -4.91 -7.61 0.53
C LYS A 119 -5.81 -7.99 1.72
N LEU A 120 -5.22 -8.19 2.90
CA LEU A 120 -5.91 -8.49 4.16
C LEU A 120 -6.66 -7.27 4.72
N PHE A 121 -6.30 -6.05 4.31
CA PHE A 121 -7.04 -4.85 4.67
C PHE A 121 -8.33 -4.72 3.83
N THR A 122 -9.36 -4.12 4.44
CA THR A 122 -10.55 -3.62 3.73
C THR A 122 -10.17 -2.48 2.78
N LYS A 123 -10.96 -2.24 1.74
CA LYS A 123 -10.75 -1.12 0.80
C LYS A 123 -10.70 0.22 1.55
N GLU A 124 -11.56 0.43 2.54
CA GLU A 124 -11.66 1.66 3.32
C GLU A 124 -10.37 1.95 4.07
N LYS A 125 -9.74 0.92 4.65
CA LYS A 125 -8.44 1.04 5.33
C LYS A 125 -7.32 1.36 4.35
N LEU A 126 -7.30 0.70 3.19
CA LEU A 126 -6.34 1.04 2.14
C LEU A 126 -6.49 2.49 1.69
N LEU A 127 -7.73 2.96 1.48
CA LEU A 127 -7.98 4.37 1.13
C LEU A 127 -7.56 5.34 2.25
N GLN A 128 -7.71 4.97 3.53
CA GLN A 128 -7.18 5.77 4.63
C GLN A 128 -5.65 5.90 4.55
N PHE A 129 -4.94 4.83 4.21
CA PHE A 129 -3.48 4.88 4.02
C PHE A 129 -3.10 5.71 2.79
N VAL A 130 -3.75 5.46 1.66
CA VAL A 130 -3.54 6.22 0.41
C VAL A 130 -3.80 7.71 0.61
N GLY A 131 -4.80 8.08 1.42
CA GLY A 131 -5.10 9.48 1.75
C GLY A 131 -3.99 10.21 2.51
N ASN A 132 -3.12 9.47 3.21
CA ASN A 132 -1.99 10.02 3.96
C ASN A 132 -0.69 10.09 3.15
N LEU A 133 -0.67 9.58 1.91
CA LEU A 133 0.49 9.62 1.04
C LEU A 133 0.80 11.04 0.57
N SER A 134 2.07 11.31 0.28
CA SER A 134 2.48 12.57 -0.33
C SER A 134 1.91 12.73 -1.74
N LYS A 135 1.90 13.95 -2.28
CA LYS A 135 1.47 14.21 -3.66
C LYS A 135 2.31 13.41 -4.67
N GLU A 136 3.61 13.32 -4.45
CA GLU A 136 4.54 12.57 -5.30
C GLU A 136 4.20 11.08 -5.31
N GLN A 137 3.89 10.52 -4.15
CA GLN A 137 3.52 9.11 -4.02
C GLN A 137 2.17 8.81 -4.65
N LEU A 138 1.17 9.66 -4.40
CA LEU A 138 -0.13 9.59 -5.08
C LEU A 138 0.03 9.66 -6.59
N LEU A 139 0.85 10.58 -7.09
CA LEU A 139 1.10 10.70 -8.52
C LEU A 139 1.76 9.45 -9.08
N LYS A 140 2.82 8.93 -8.45
CA LYS A 140 3.47 7.67 -8.86
C LYS A 140 2.45 6.52 -8.92
N MET A 141 1.62 6.40 -7.89
CA MET A 141 0.55 5.41 -7.82
C MET A 141 -0.46 5.59 -8.98
N LEU A 142 -0.95 6.80 -9.21
CA LEU A 142 -1.89 7.11 -10.30
C LEU A 142 -1.29 6.85 -11.68
N THR A 143 -0.02 7.21 -11.91
CA THR A 143 0.66 6.95 -13.19
C THR A 143 0.91 5.46 -13.43
N LYS A 144 0.97 4.64 -12.37
CA LYS A 144 1.01 3.18 -12.50
C LYS A 144 -0.37 2.60 -12.82
N MET A 145 -1.43 3.18 -12.26
CA MET A 145 -2.79 2.68 -12.36
C MET A 145 -3.54 3.13 -13.63
N TYR A 146 -3.21 4.32 -14.15
CA TYR A 146 -3.81 4.89 -15.34
C TYR A 146 -2.87 4.79 -16.54
N ILE A 147 -3.45 4.59 -17.73
CA ILE A 147 -2.72 4.44 -18.99
C ILE A 147 -2.43 5.81 -19.62
N SER A 148 -3.26 6.82 -19.37
CA SER A 148 -3.11 8.14 -19.97
C SER A 148 -3.48 9.30 -19.05
N THR A 149 -2.91 10.48 -19.34
CA THR A 149 -3.26 11.76 -18.70
C THR A 149 -4.77 12.04 -18.74
N ASP A 150 -5.42 11.75 -19.86
CA ASP A 150 -6.85 11.99 -20.04
C ASP A 150 -7.71 11.17 -19.06
N GLN A 151 -7.29 9.95 -18.74
CA GLN A 151 -7.96 9.12 -17.73
C GLN A 151 -7.76 9.66 -16.32
N ILE A 152 -6.55 10.14 -16.00
CA ILE A 152 -6.27 10.76 -14.69
C ILE A 152 -7.17 11.98 -14.47
N LEU A 153 -7.37 12.79 -15.51
CA LEU A 153 -8.18 14.02 -15.43
C LEU A 153 -9.69 13.78 -15.52
N GLU A 154 -10.15 12.57 -15.84
CA GLU A 154 -11.55 12.33 -16.19
C GLU A 154 -12.51 12.77 -15.08
N HIS A 155 -12.16 12.48 -13.83
CA HIS A 155 -12.96 12.78 -12.64
C HIS A 155 -12.48 14.01 -11.84
N PHE A 156 -11.61 14.84 -12.43
CA PHE A 156 -11.25 16.12 -11.83
C PHE A 156 -12.44 17.09 -11.84
N SER A 157 -12.62 17.86 -10.77
CA SER A 157 -13.69 18.87 -10.75
C SER A 157 -13.29 20.11 -11.56
N ILE A 158 -14.28 20.85 -12.08
CA ILE A 158 -14.05 22.17 -12.70
C ILE A 158 -13.26 23.09 -11.75
N LYS A 159 -13.57 23.07 -10.45
CA LYS A 159 -12.88 23.87 -9.44
C LYS A 159 -11.39 23.53 -9.37
N GLU A 160 -11.04 22.25 -9.47
CA GLU A 160 -9.65 21.79 -9.44
C GLU A 160 -8.91 22.17 -10.72
N LEU A 161 -9.53 22.03 -11.90
CA LEU A 161 -8.92 22.48 -13.15
C LEU A 161 -8.71 24.00 -13.16
N ASN A 162 -9.65 24.76 -12.61
CA ASN A 162 -9.50 26.21 -12.45
C ASN A 162 -8.38 26.57 -11.47
N HIS A 163 -8.21 25.78 -10.39
CA HIS A 163 -7.10 25.94 -9.44
C HIS A 163 -5.77 25.70 -10.15
N PHE A 164 -5.64 24.58 -10.85
CA PHE A 164 -4.47 24.25 -11.67
C PHE A 164 -4.11 25.39 -12.62
N LEU A 165 -5.06 25.87 -13.44
CA LEU A 165 -4.86 26.96 -14.40
C LEU A 165 -4.44 28.29 -13.78
N SER A 166 -4.64 28.45 -12.47
CA SER A 166 -4.23 29.64 -11.72
C SER A 166 -2.83 29.51 -11.11
N SER A 167 -2.13 28.39 -11.32
CA SER A 167 -0.77 28.20 -10.84
C SER A 167 0.21 29.16 -11.52
N LYS A 168 1.12 29.72 -10.71
CA LYS A 168 2.21 30.57 -11.20
C LYS A 168 3.24 29.81 -12.03
N LYS A 169 3.26 28.48 -11.97
CA LYS A 169 4.16 27.65 -12.78
C LYS A 169 3.68 27.46 -14.21
N ILE A 170 2.43 27.81 -14.52
CA ILE A 170 1.92 27.72 -15.87
C ILE A 170 2.31 28.99 -16.63
N GLU A 171 3.27 28.84 -17.54
CA GLU A 171 3.77 29.94 -18.34
C GLU A 171 2.91 30.19 -19.59
N LYS A 172 2.81 31.46 -19.98
CA LYS A 172 2.12 31.88 -21.21
C LYS A 172 2.68 31.18 -22.45
N SER A 173 4.00 31.01 -22.52
CA SER A 173 4.68 30.28 -23.59
C SER A 173 4.10 28.88 -23.81
N ASN A 174 3.90 28.12 -22.74
CA ASN A 174 3.35 26.76 -22.79
C ASN A 174 1.90 26.78 -23.27
N MET A 175 1.08 27.71 -22.75
CA MET A 175 -0.32 27.87 -23.21
C MET A 175 -0.39 28.17 -24.72
N LEU A 176 0.46 29.10 -25.20
CA LEU A 176 0.46 29.52 -26.60
C LEU A 176 0.87 28.41 -27.56
N LYS A 177 1.78 27.51 -27.17
CA LYS A 177 2.13 26.33 -27.98
C LYS A 177 0.93 25.41 -28.18
N ILE A 178 0.20 25.12 -27.11
CA ILE A 178 -1.01 24.28 -27.18
C ILE A 178 -2.06 24.92 -28.08
N PHE A 179 -2.19 26.25 -28.02
CA PHE A 179 -3.17 26.94 -28.86
C PHE A 179 -2.91 26.76 -30.36
N GLN A 180 -1.67 26.49 -30.78
CA GLN A 180 -1.33 26.26 -32.20
C GLN A 180 -2.09 25.09 -32.82
N SER A 181 -2.50 24.10 -32.01
CA SER A 181 -3.26 22.94 -32.47
C SER A 181 -4.77 23.10 -32.36
N LEU A 182 -5.26 24.21 -31.77
CA LEU A 182 -6.69 24.46 -31.59
C LEU A 182 -7.36 24.98 -32.87
N SER A 183 -8.64 24.69 -33.01
CA SER A 183 -9.48 25.17 -34.11
C SER A 183 -9.75 26.67 -34.00
N LYS A 184 -10.11 27.32 -35.13
CA LYS A 184 -10.57 28.72 -35.15
C LYS A 184 -11.67 28.98 -34.11
N THR A 185 -12.64 28.06 -33.98
CA THR A 185 -13.76 28.20 -33.06
C THR A 185 -13.29 28.25 -31.60
N GLU A 186 -12.37 27.38 -31.22
CA GLU A 186 -11.82 27.34 -29.86
C GLU A 186 -10.99 28.59 -29.55
N LEU A 187 -10.16 29.02 -30.49
CA LEU A 187 -9.37 30.25 -30.34
C LEU A 187 -10.27 31.49 -30.21
N SER A 188 -11.38 31.54 -30.96
CA SER A 188 -12.38 32.60 -30.82
C SER A 188 -13.00 32.61 -29.43
N GLN A 189 -13.39 31.44 -28.92
CA GLN A 189 -13.99 31.30 -27.59
C GLN A 189 -13.02 31.75 -26.49
N ILE A 190 -11.75 31.37 -26.58
CA ILE A 190 -10.71 31.80 -25.62
C ILE A 190 -10.54 33.32 -25.68
N ALA A 191 -10.41 33.90 -26.88
CA ALA A 191 -10.20 35.34 -27.05
C ALA A 191 -11.42 36.15 -26.59
N GLU A 192 -12.63 35.67 -26.86
CA GLU A 192 -13.89 36.27 -26.40
C GLU A 192 -14.01 36.23 -24.87
N ALA A 193 -13.77 35.07 -24.26
CA ALA A 193 -13.81 34.92 -22.81
C ALA A 193 -12.75 35.78 -22.10
N ALA A 194 -11.56 35.93 -22.70
CA ALA A 194 -10.48 36.72 -22.13
C ALA A 194 -10.66 38.25 -22.29
N THR A 195 -11.33 38.70 -23.36
CA THR A 195 -11.48 40.13 -23.70
C THR A 195 -12.86 40.70 -23.40
N GLY A 196 -13.88 39.84 -23.27
CA GLY A 196 -15.29 40.25 -23.17
C GLY A 196 -15.90 40.75 -24.48
N VAL A 197 -15.19 40.64 -25.61
CA VAL A 197 -15.63 41.17 -26.92
C VAL A 197 -15.70 40.04 -27.94
N PRO A 198 -16.77 39.94 -28.77
CA PRO A 198 -16.88 38.98 -29.87
C PRO A 198 -15.68 39.01 -30.83
N GLN A 199 -15.12 37.85 -31.17
CA GLN A 199 -13.94 37.68 -32.03
C GLN A 199 -14.19 36.76 -33.23
N GLY A 200 -15.40 36.18 -33.38
CA GLY A 200 -15.70 35.16 -34.41
C GLY A 200 -15.47 35.54 -35.87
N ASN A 201 -15.44 36.84 -36.17
CA ASN A 201 -15.14 37.35 -37.51
C ASN A 201 -13.64 37.30 -37.88
N LYS A 202 -12.75 37.08 -36.91
CA LYS A 202 -11.30 37.03 -37.15
C LYS A 202 -10.86 35.70 -37.79
N THR A 203 -9.76 35.75 -38.53
CA THR A 203 -9.07 34.54 -39.00
C THR A 203 -8.29 33.89 -37.86
N GLN A 204 -7.89 32.63 -38.02
CA GLN A 204 -7.07 31.93 -37.03
C GLN A 204 -5.75 32.67 -36.72
N THR A 205 -5.06 33.18 -37.73
CA THR A 205 -3.85 34.01 -37.56
C THR A 205 -4.11 35.29 -36.77
N GLN A 206 -5.24 35.95 -37.03
CA GLN A 206 -5.62 37.15 -36.28
C GLN A 206 -5.98 36.84 -34.82
N LEU A 207 -6.65 35.72 -34.56
CA LEU A 207 -6.95 35.25 -33.20
C LEU A 207 -5.68 34.93 -32.42
N PHE A 208 -4.70 34.27 -33.04
CA PHE A 208 -3.40 34.04 -32.41
C PHE A 208 -2.70 35.33 -32.02
N LYS A 209 -2.75 36.35 -32.87
CA LYS A 209 -2.17 37.66 -32.54
C LYS A 209 -2.87 38.29 -31.34
N VAL A 210 -4.21 38.29 -31.33
CA VAL A 210 -5.00 38.80 -30.20
C VAL A 210 -4.62 38.08 -28.90
N ILE A 211 -4.61 36.75 -28.90
CA ILE A 211 -4.27 35.95 -27.72
C ILE A 211 -2.81 36.16 -27.30
N GLY A 212 -1.91 36.30 -28.28
CA GLY A 212 -0.49 36.60 -28.07
C GLY A 212 -0.23 37.93 -27.37
N ASP A 213 -1.13 38.90 -27.48
CA ASP A 213 -1.02 40.21 -26.82
C ASP A 213 -1.62 40.21 -25.39
N LEU A 214 -2.35 39.16 -24.99
CA LEU A 214 -2.97 39.05 -23.67
C LEU A 214 -1.96 38.74 -22.55
N SER A 215 -2.25 39.17 -21.34
CA SER A 215 -1.53 38.71 -20.14
C SER A 215 -1.83 37.25 -19.83
N THR A 216 -0.95 36.58 -19.06
CA THR A 216 -1.19 35.21 -18.59
C THR A 216 -2.52 35.07 -17.85
N ALA A 217 -2.86 36.06 -17.01
CA ALA A 217 -4.13 36.07 -16.27
C ALA A 217 -5.35 36.08 -17.20
N GLN A 218 -5.34 36.94 -18.23
CA GLN A 218 -6.41 37.00 -19.23
C GLN A 218 -6.52 35.69 -20.02
N ILE A 219 -5.39 35.07 -20.40
CA ILE A 219 -5.40 33.79 -21.10
C ILE A 219 -6.01 32.70 -20.20
N THR A 220 -5.57 32.64 -18.94
CA THR A 220 -6.12 31.72 -17.95
C THR A 220 -7.63 31.90 -17.80
N ASP A 221 -8.12 33.13 -17.69
CA ASP A 221 -9.56 33.41 -17.59
C ASP A 221 -10.31 33.01 -18.86
N GLY A 222 -9.69 33.22 -20.03
CA GLY A 222 -10.18 32.73 -21.31
C GLY A 222 -10.36 31.21 -21.34
N ILE A 223 -9.36 30.45 -20.86
CA ILE A 223 -9.43 28.97 -20.78
C ILE A 223 -10.54 28.55 -19.79
N LYS A 224 -10.65 29.21 -18.64
CA LYS A 224 -11.68 28.92 -17.61
C LYS A 224 -13.10 29.19 -18.11
N GLY A 225 -13.27 30.05 -19.11
CA GLY A 225 -14.55 30.32 -19.76
C GLY A 225 -15.03 29.23 -20.73
N LEU A 226 -14.18 28.24 -21.03
CA LEU A 226 -14.53 27.15 -21.93
C LEU A 226 -15.40 26.08 -21.26
N GLU A 227 -16.09 25.29 -22.09
CA GLU A 227 -16.74 24.07 -21.64
C GLU A 227 -15.73 23.11 -21.00
N TYR A 228 -16.15 22.40 -19.94
CA TYR A 228 -15.31 21.51 -19.15
C TYR A 228 -14.45 20.56 -19.99
N LYS A 229 -15.03 19.93 -21.03
CA LYS A 229 -14.31 18.99 -21.89
C LYS A 229 -13.12 19.64 -22.61
N LYS A 230 -13.29 20.87 -23.10
CA LYS A 230 -12.24 21.63 -23.80
C LYS A 230 -11.16 22.11 -22.84
N MET A 231 -11.57 22.67 -21.70
CA MET A 231 -10.66 23.06 -20.63
C MET A 231 -9.80 21.87 -20.17
N ARG A 232 -10.42 20.71 -19.92
CA ARG A 232 -9.71 19.48 -19.56
C ARG A 232 -8.75 19.04 -20.65
N GLY A 233 -9.14 19.15 -21.93
CA GLY A 233 -8.26 18.85 -23.06
C GLY A 233 -7.00 19.73 -23.07
N ILE A 234 -7.16 21.04 -22.85
CA ILE A 234 -6.02 21.96 -22.75
C ILE A 234 -5.11 21.59 -21.56
N VAL A 235 -5.67 21.32 -20.38
CA VAL A 235 -4.90 20.88 -19.21
C VAL A 235 -4.17 19.56 -19.47
N SER A 236 -4.81 18.63 -20.20
CA SER A 236 -4.19 17.35 -20.60
C SER A 236 -2.96 17.57 -21.47
N GLU A 237 -3.05 18.44 -22.47
CA GLU A 237 -1.90 18.78 -23.33
C GLU A 237 -0.77 19.48 -22.54
N MET A 238 -1.10 20.34 -21.57
CA MET A 238 -0.10 20.94 -20.68
C MET A 238 0.68 19.88 -19.90
N LEU A 239 -0.01 18.87 -19.36
CA LEU A 239 0.61 17.79 -18.58
C LEU A 239 1.39 16.80 -19.45
N LYS A 240 1.04 16.65 -20.73
CA LYS A 240 1.81 15.87 -21.70
C LYS A 240 3.12 16.56 -22.08
N GLU A 241 3.11 17.90 -22.18
CA GLU A 241 4.33 18.69 -22.42
C GLU A 241 5.23 18.76 -21.18
N ASP A 242 4.64 18.96 -19.99
CA ASP A 242 5.37 19.02 -18.72
C ASP A 242 4.63 18.26 -17.61
N SER A 243 5.11 17.06 -17.32
CA SER A 243 4.56 16.21 -16.25
C SER A 243 4.83 16.74 -14.85
N SER A 244 5.75 17.69 -14.66
CA SER A 244 5.97 18.31 -13.35
C SER A 244 4.75 19.12 -12.89
N LEU A 245 3.90 19.56 -13.84
CA LEU A 245 2.67 20.31 -13.56
C LEU A 245 1.62 19.48 -12.82
N TYR A 246 1.69 18.15 -12.79
CA TYR A 246 0.80 17.34 -11.94
C TYR A 246 0.87 17.75 -10.46
N MET A 247 2.00 18.30 -10.02
CA MET A 247 2.20 18.79 -8.66
C MET A 247 1.38 20.04 -8.32
N GLU A 248 0.81 20.71 -9.33
CA GLU A 248 -0.06 21.88 -9.15
C GLU A 248 -1.50 21.48 -8.82
N PHE A 249 -1.83 20.20 -8.89
CA PHE A 249 -3.07 19.69 -8.32
C PHE A 249 -2.99 19.53 -6.80
N THR A 250 -4.13 19.68 -6.14
CA THR A 250 -4.26 19.44 -4.71
C THR A 250 -4.12 17.95 -4.38
N GLN A 251 -3.50 17.66 -3.23
CA GLN A 251 -3.39 16.28 -2.73
C GLN A 251 -4.76 15.61 -2.63
N GLN A 252 -5.78 16.35 -2.18
CA GLN A 252 -7.15 15.84 -2.06
C GLN A 252 -7.72 15.41 -3.41
N SER A 253 -7.47 16.18 -4.49
CA SER A 253 -7.97 15.84 -5.82
C SER A 253 -7.25 14.66 -6.44
N LEU A 254 -5.94 14.53 -6.21
CA LEU A 254 -5.17 13.32 -6.57
C LEU A 254 -5.69 12.10 -5.80
N PHE A 255 -5.85 12.21 -4.49
CA PHE A 255 -6.42 11.14 -3.66
C PHE A 255 -7.82 10.70 -4.15
N LYS A 256 -8.69 11.66 -4.49
CA LYS A 256 -10.04 11.35 -4.98
C LYS A 256 -10.05 10.45 -6.24
N GLN A 257 -9.02 10.53 -7.08
CA GLN A 257 -8.91 9.64 -8.23
C GLN A 257 -8.75 8.16 -7.82
N THR A 258 -8.17 7.90 -6.65
CA THR A 258 -7.95 6.53 -6.15
C THR A 258 -9.22 5.85 -5.67
N ILE A 259 -10.26 6.62 -5.28
CA ILE A 259 -11.47 6.09 -4.62
C ILE A 259 -12.24 5.11 -5.49
N ASN A 260 -12.26 5.34 -6.81
CA ASN A 260 -13.05 4.53 -7.75
C ASN A 260 -12.39 3.20 -8.10
N PHE A 261 -11.12 3.00 -7.73
CA PHE A 261 -10.42 1.76 -8.04
C PHE A 261 -10.86 0.60 -7.14
N PRO A 262 -10.90 -0.63 -7.68
CA PRO A 262 -11.11 -1.82 -6.86
C PRO A 262 -9.93 -2.04 -5.91
N LYS A 263 -10.17 -2.80 -4.83
CA LYS A 263 -9.14 -3.13 -3.82
C LYS A 263 -7.87 -3.70 -4.46
N SER A 264 -8.00 -4.59 -5.44
CA SER A 264 -6.86 -5.20 -6.15
C SER A 264 -5.98 -4.16 -6.84
N SER A 265 -6.57 -3.23 -7.59
CA SER A 265 -5.83 -2.17 -8.27
C SER A 265 -5.20 -1.17 -7.30
N LEU A 266 -5.85 -0.89 -6.16
CA LEU A 266 -5.25 -0.08 -5.09
C LEU A 266 -3.97 -0.73 -4.56
N VAL A 267 -4.02 -2.03 -4.23
CA VAL A 267 -2.85 -2.79 -3.77
C VAL A 267 -1.74 -2.80 -4.82
N GLU A 268 -2.07 -3.00 -6.09
CA GLU A 268 -1.10 -2.95 -7.18
C GLU A 268 -0.43 -1.57 -7.31
N GLY A 269 -1.23 -0.51 -7.22
CA GLY A 269 -0.77 0.88 -7.21
C GLY A 269 0.16 1.19 -6.04
N MET A 270 -0.14 0.68 -4.85
CA MET A 270 0.72 0.77 -3.65
C MET A 270 2.07 0.04 -3.84
N GLY A 271 2.26 -0.72 -4.92
CA GLY A 271 3.55 -1.26 -5.31
C GLY A 271 4.61 -0.19 -5.65
N THR A 272 4.24 1.09 -5.78
CA THR A 272 5.18 2.21 -5.99
C THR A 272 5.72 2.81 -4.69
N ILE A 273 5.14 2.46 -3.54
CA ILE A 273 5.51 2.93 -2.20
C ILE A 273 6.81 2.24 -1.77
N ASP A 274 7.61 2.79 -0.85
CA ASP A 274 8.82 2.11 -0.37
C ASP A 274 8.50 0.96 0.59
N ASN A 275 9.38 -0.05 0.68
CA ASN A 275 9.14 -1.23 1.52
C ASN A 275 8.97 -0.86 3.00
N ASP A 276 9.78 0.06 3.52
CA ASP A 276 9.70 0.49 4.92
C ASP A 276 8.34 1.12 5.25
N GLU A 277 7.74 1.84 4.31
CA GLU A 277 6.40 2.40 4.48
C GLU A 277 5.31 1.34 4.38
N LEU A 278 5.47 0.35 3.49
CA LEU A 278 4.58 -0.80 3.44
C LEU A 278 4.61 -1.59 4.75
N ILE A 279 5.79 -1.80 5.33
CA ILE A 279 5.96 -2.47 6.63
C ILE A 279 5.25 -1.68 7.74
N LYS A 280 5.39 -0.35 7.76
CA LYS A 280 4.64 0.53 8.70
C LYS A 280 3.13 0.42 8.55
N PHE A 281 2.62 0.13 7.35
CA PHE A 281 1.19 -0.13 7.15
C PHE A 281 0.80 -1.52 7.64
N LEU A 282 1.61 -2.54 7.36
CA LEU A 282 1.38 -3.92 7.81
C LEU A 282 1.45 -4.05 9.34
N ASP A 283 2.17 -3.18 10.04
CA ASP A 283 2.15 -3.03 11.51
C ASP A 283 0.75 -2.77 12.09
N LYS A 284 -0.20 -2.32 11.27
CA LYS A 284 -1.61 -2.15 11.70
C LYS A 284 -2.43 -3.43 11.61
N LEU A 285 -1.85 -4.54 11.14
CA LEU A 285 -2.49 -5.85 11.16
C LEU A 285 -2.44 -6.45 12.57
N PRO A 286 -3.53 -7.11 13.00
CA PRO A 286 -3.47 -7.99 14.17
C PRO A 286 -2.43 -9.12 14.00
N ASP A 287 -1.86 -9.59 15.10
CA ASP A 287 -0.77 -10.57 15.13
C ASP A 287 -1.06 -11.82 14.29
N ASN A 288 -2.29 -12.34 14.31
CA ASN A 288 -2.67 -13.50 13.50
C ASN A 288 -2.53 -13.25 11.99
N PHE A 289 -2.83 -12.03 11.53
CA PHE A 289 -2.66 -11.67 10.12
C PHE A 289 -1.22 -11.34 9.80
N LEU A 290 -0.49 -10.71 10.73
CA LEU A 290 0.93 -10.47 10.57
C LEU A 290 1.71 -11.79 10.44
N ALA A 291 1.40 -12.76 11.32
CA ALA A 291 1.91 -14.12 11.26
C ALA A 291 1.59 -14.78 9.89
N LEU A 292 0.36 -14.64 9.42
CA LEU A 292 -0.05 -15.12 8.08
C LEU A 292 0.75 -14.47 6.96
N VAL A 293 1.05 -13.17 7.01
CA VAL A 293 1.89 -12.52 6.00
C VAL A 293 3.31 -13.07 6.05
N THR A 294 3.86 -13.27 7.25
CA THR A 294 5.21 -13.80 7.45
C THR A 294 5.38 -15.26 7.04
N THR A 295 4.32 -16.05 6.87
CA THR A 295 4.44 -17.43 6.34
C THR A 295 5.00 -17.44 4.91
N GLN A 296 4.90 -16.32 4.19
CA GLN A 296 5.46 -16.17 2.84
C GLN A 296 6.99 -16.10 2.84
N MET A 297 7.63 -15.97 4.01
CA MET A 297 9.08 -16.06 4.13
C MET A 297 9.59 -17.39 3.58
N ASP A 298 10.74 -17.33 2.92
CA ASP A 298 11.49 -18.49 2.48
C ASP A 298 11.68 -19.51 3.62
N THR A 299 11.49 -20.79 3.31
CA THR A 299 11.48 -21.86 4.33
C THR A 299 12.84 -22.01 4.99
N ASP A 300 13.93 -21.98 4.21
CA ASP A 300 15.29 -22.09 4.73
C ASP A 300 15.64 -20.90 5.62
N THR A 301 15.24 -19.70 5.20
CA THR A 301 15.42 -18.47 5.98
C THR A 301 14.69 -18.55 7.32
N LEU A 302 13.42 -18.96 7.32
CA LEU A 302 12.65 -19.14 8.56
C LEU A 302 13.29 -20.20 9.46
N ALA A 303 13.71 -21.34 8.90
CA ALA A 303 14.35 -22.40 9.64
C ALA A 303 15.65 -21.92 10.31
N GLN A 304 16.47 -21.15 9.58
CA GLN A 304 17.71 -20.60 10.10
C GLN A 304 17.48 -19.62 11.26
N ILE A 305 16.47 -18.75 11.14
CA ILE A 305 16.08 -17.84 12.23
C ILE A 305 15.62 -18.64 13.45
N LEU A 306 14.76 -19.64 13.25
CA LEU A 306 14.26 -20.45 14.36
C LEU A 306 15.38 -21.18 15.10
N VAL A 307 16.36 -21.74 14.36
CA VAL A 307 17.54 -22.39 14.94
C VAL A 307 18.45 -21.40 15.66
N ASN A 308 18.64 -20.19 15.15
CA ASN A 308 19.58 -19.26 15.76
C ASN A 308 19.00 -18.53 16.98
N ASP A 309 17.75 -18.09 16.87
CA ASP A 309 17.20 -17.07 17.76
C ASP A 309 16.04 -17.59 18.62
N TYR A 310 15.45 -18.73 18.28
CA TYR A 310 14.23 -19.26 18.91
C TYR A 310 14.37 -20.68 19.50
N GLN A 311 15.57 -21.08 19.90
CA GLN A 311 15.83 -22.41 20.50
C GLN A 311 14.92 -22.73 21.71
N ASN A 312 14.61 -21.72 22.53
CA ASN A 312 13.68 -21.88 23.65
C ASN A 312 12.27 -22.24 23.17
N LEU A 313 11.77 -21.59 22.11
CA LEU A 313 10.48 -21.89 21.51
C LEU A 313 10.48 -23.30 20.91
N LEU A 314 11.56 -23.67 20.21
CA LEU A 314 11.71 -25.01 19.62
C LEU A 314 11.70 -26.13 20.68
N SER A 315 12.30 -25.89 21.84
CA SER A 315 12.31 -26.86 22.95
C SER A 315 10.90 -27.12 23.50
N GLN A 316 10.02 -26.13 23.45
CA GLN A 316 8.65 -26.23 23.97
C GLN A 316 7.70 -26.88 22.97
N ILE A 317 7.86 -26.60 21.68
CA ILE A 317 7.05 -27.19 20.61
C ILE A 317 7.44 -28.66 20.38
N SER A 318 8.72 -29.00 20.62
CA SER A 318 9.21 -30.36 20.46
C SER A 318 8.77 -31.30 21.60
N ALA A 319 8.43 -30.80 22.79
CA ALA A 319 8.07 -31.59 23.99
C ALA A 319 6.81 -32.46 23.80
#